data_AF-A0A3R9VDU5-F1
#
_entry.id   AF-A0A3R9VDU5-F1
#
_cell.length_a   1.000
_cell.length_b   1.000
_cell.length_c   1.000
_cell.angle_alpha   90.00
_cell.angle_beta   90.00
_cell.angle_gamma   90.00
#
_symmetry.space_group_name_H-M   'P 1'
#
loop_
_entity.id
_entity.type
_entity.pdbx_description
1 polymer ?
#
loop_
_entity_poly.entity_id
_entity_poly.type
_entity_poly.pdbx_seq_one_letter_code
_entity_poly.pdbx_strand_id
1 'polypeptide(L)'
;MTTTPGNDIALALIAQDIMFLRRFARSITAAPQLAVVPIFCMHNYMCLIIHESHRALRHIAPDLSDALAYDYAPAIERARQSVKLYDDKYKELDDVGADFRRIVDEHREEFLNNTWLPLARPLEKDLVLWRFRGRLVSTSHTASFFLAFPPQAFKDSEMLGAKLHAIAVEQGSYIATAADGLPWEGQSFFDTVQETDLTKTEVRAEKYYRRSFDPILPEEIKASLAAMTCALNTTSVLVTDDRNPSSAITLWKLRYITLHHALSSLRKLDEEYGAQLRPPDRSLLKGVLDSPTSNLILQAHGGFRNTLVHYRPSWHVQERLSLQAPLYGLLDAYFSVDEAQALYEQLADHTAHVASRMSAWCEN
;
A
#
# COMPACT_ATOMS: atom_id res chain seq x y z
N MET A 1 -18.20 -26.20 -18.67
CA MET A 1 -17.52 -26.48 -17.39
C MET A 1 -18.36 -25.86 -16.28
N THR A 2 -18.88 -26.66 -15.35
CA THR A 2 -19.57 -26.14 -14.16
C THR A 2 -18.52 -25.49 -13.27
N THR A 3 -18.48 -24.17 -13.24
CA THR A 3 -17.57 -23.42 -12.38
C THR A 3 -17.93 -23.71 -10.93
N THR A 4 -16.96 -24.15 -10.12
CA THR A 4 -17.13 -24.24 -8.67
C THR A 4 -17.68 -22.92 -8.14
N PRO A 5 -18.70 -22.92 -7.25
CA PRO A 5 -19.26 -21.69 -6.71
C PRO A 5 -18.18 -20.72 -6.20
N GLY A 6 -18.27 -19.45 -6.57
CA GLY A 6 -17.32 -18.41 -6.18
C GLY A 6 -16.04 -18.32 -7.02
N ASN A 7 -15.75 -19.27 -7.92
CA ASN A 7 -14.62 -19.11 -8.86
C ASN A 7 -14.87 -17.96 -9.84
N ASP A 8 -16.11 -17.77 -10.27
CA ASP A 8 -16.55 -16.66 -11.09
C ASP A 8 -16.34 -15.31 -10.39
N ILE A 9 -16.66 -15.22 -9.09
CA ILE A 9 -16.39 -14.03 -8.27
C ILE A 9 -14.88 -13.78 -8.15
N ALA A 10 -14.10 -14.82 -7.88
CA ALA A 10 -12.64 -14.68 -7.78
C ALA A 10 -12.03 -14.19 -9.11
N LEU A 11 -12.45 -14.76 -10.25
CA LEU A 11 -12.02 -14.31 -11.58
C LEU A 11 -12.44 -12.87 -11.85
N ALA A 12 -13.66 -12.47 -11.48
CA ALA A 12 -14.14 -11.10 -11.66
C ALA A 12 -13.32 -10.10 -10.83
N LEU A 13 -13.05 -10.39 -9.55
CA LEU A 13 -12.19 -9.56 -8.70
C LEU A 13 -10.77 -9.43 -9.27
N ILE A 14 -10.18 -10.54 -9.74
CA ILE A 14 -8.87 -10.53 -10.40
C ILE A 14 -8.91 -9.65 -11.65
N ALA A 15 -9.93 -9.81 -12.49
CA ALA A 15 -10.08 -9.01 -13.71
C ALA A 15 -10.14 -7.51 -13.41
N GLN A 16 -10.91 -7.08 -12.39
CA GLN A 16 -10.96 -5.66 -11.98
C GLN A 16 -9.57 -5.11 -11.64
N ASP A 17 -8.82 -5.83 -10.81
CA ASP A 17 -7.49 -5.41 -10.38
C ASP A 17 -6.47 -5.41 -11.53
N ILE A 18 -6.53 -6.39 -12.42
CA ILE A 18 -5.67 -6.46 -13.60
C ILE A 18 -5.97 -5.34 -14.60
N MET A 19 -7.26 -5.06 -14.86
CA MET A 19 -7.65 -3.93 -15.72
C MET A 19 -7.18 -2.60 -15.13
N PHE A 20 -7.29 -2.40 -13.82
CA PHE A 20 -6.76 -1.23 -13.11
C PHE A 20 -5.25 -1.09 -13.29
N LEU A 21 -4.49 -2.18 -13.03
CA LEU A 21 -3.04 -2.17 -13.22
C LEU A 21 -2.63 -1.95 -14.67
N ARG A 22 -3.37 -2.50 -15.63
CA ARG A 22 -3.09 -2.33 -17.06
C ARG A 22 -3.25 -0.88 -17.50
N ARG A 23 -4.30 -0.19 -17.04
CA ARG A 23 -4.47 1.25 -17.30
C ARG A 23 -3.33 2.06 -16.69
N PHE A 24 -3.00 1.79 -15.43
CA PHE A 24 -1.88 2.46 -14.76
C PHE A 24 -0.55 2.24 -15.51
N ALA A 25 -0.24 1.00 -15.89
CA ALA A 25 0.95 0.64 -16.65
C ALA A 25 1.02 1.36 -18.00
N ARG A 26 -0.10 1.44 -18.73
CA ARG A 26 -0.16 2.22 -19.99
C ARG A 26 0.14 3.69 -19.73
N SER A 27 -0.50 4.28 -18.72
CA SER A 27 -0.35 5.71 -18.44
C SER A 27 1.07 6.09 -17.99
N ILE A 28 1.74 5.26 -17.17
CA ILE A 28 3.16 5.50 -16.79
C ILE A 28 4.11 5.40 -17.98
N THR A 29 3.84 4.50 -18.94
CA THR A 29 4.66 4.42 -20.16
C THR A 29 4.47 5.62 -21.10
N ALA A 30 3.32 6.27 -21.03
CA ALA A 30 3.02 7.47 -21.82
C ALA A 30 3.64 8.75 -21.23
N ALA A 31 3.89 8.80 -19.91
CA ALA A 31 4.53 9.94 -19.25
C ALA A 31 5.60 9.48 -18.23
N PRO A 32 6.71 8.87 -18.70
CA PRO A 32 7.73 8.27 -17.84
C PRO A 32 8.40 9.26 -16.87
N GLN A 33 8.49 10.54 -17.24
CA GLN A 33 9.06 11.59 -16.41
C GLN A 33 8.29 11.84 -15.11
N LEU A 34 7.00 11.50 -15.04
CA LEU A 34 6.17 11.64 -13.85
C LEU A 34 6.02 10.32 -13.07
N ALA A 35 6.51 9.20 -13.62
CA ALA A 35 6.15 7.86 -13.17
C ALA A 35 6.83 7.42 -11.87
N VAL A 36 8.01 7.96 -11.54
CA VAL A 36 8.86 7.45 -10.44
C VAL A 36 8.12 7.43 -9.10
N VAL A 37 7.52 8.56 -8.70
CA VAL A 37 6.85 8.66 -7.40
C VAL A 37 5.58 7.78 -7.35
N PRO A 38 4.67 7.83 -8.34
CA PRO A 38 3.52 6.93 -8.35
C PRO A 38 3.88 5.44 -8.38
N ILE A 39 4.98 5.05 -9.05
CA ILE A 39 5.50 3.68 -8.97
C ILE A 39 5.90 3.33 -7.54
N PHE A 40 6.64 4.20 -6.83
CA PHE A 40 6.98 3.95 -5.42
C PHE A 40 5.73 3.79 -4.54
N CYS A 41 4.70 4.61 -4.78
CA CYS A 41 3.46 4.56 -4.04
C CYS A 41 2.63 3.29 -4.33
N MET A 42 2.70 2.77 -5.56
CA MET A 42 1.87 1.65 -6.02
C MET A 42 2.57 0.30 -6.00
N HIS A 43 3.89 0.25 -5.84
CA HIS A 43 4.68 -0.97 -6.03
C HIS A 43 4.21 -2.14 -5.17
N ASN A 44 3.98 -1.92 -3.87
CA ASN A 44 3.51 -2.96 -2.96
C ASN A 44 2.10 -3.48 -3.33
N TYR A 45 1.20 -2.62 -3.81
CA TYR A 45 -0.12 -3.01 -4.31
C TYR A 45 -0.05 -3.78 -5.63
N MET A 46 0.83 -3.38 -6.55
CA MET A 46 1.09 -4.15 -7.79
C MET A 46 1.58 -5.55 -7.45
N CYS A 47 2.58 -5.66 -6.55
CA CYS A 47 3.10 -6.93 -6.08
C CYS A 47 2.03 -7.78 -5.38
N LEU A 48 1.18 -7.14 -4.56
CA LEU A 48 0.04 -7.80 -3.92
C LEU A 48 -0.92 -8.40 -4.94
N ILE A 49 -1.36 -7.61 -5.91
CA ILE A 49 -2.33 -8.03 -6.94
C ILE A 49 -1.74 -9.16 -7.78
N ILE A 50 -0.51 -9.02 -8.28
CA ILE A 50 0.16 -10.02 -9.12
C ILE A 50 0.30 -11.34 -8.35
N HIS A 51 0.87 -11.30 -7.14
CA HIS A 51 1.11 -12.50 -6.37
C HIS A 51 -0.17 -13.23 -5.99
N GLU A 52 -1.17 -12.50 -5.48
CA GLU A 52 -2.42 -13.10 -5.01
C GLU A 52 -3.31 -13.57 -6.16
N SER A 53 -3.32 -12.86 -7.29
CA SER A 53 -4.09 -13.29 -8.46
C SER A 53 -3.51 -14.58 -9.02
N HIS A 54 -2.19 -14.65 -9.20
CA HIS A 54 -1.51 -15.86 -9.65
C HIS A 54 -1.77 -17.04 -8.70
N ARG A 55 -1.63 -16.82 -7.38
CA ARG A 55 -1.91 -17.84 -6.37
C ARG A 55 -3.36 -18.35 -6.45
N ALA A 56 -4.33 -17.46 -6.65
CA ALA A 56 -5.73 -17.85 -6.83
C ALA A 56 -5.95 -18.62 -8.14
N LEU A 57 -5.38 -18.13 -9.25
CA LEU A 57 -5.46 -18.75 -10.58
C LEU A 57 -4.94 -20.18 -10.61
N ARG A 58 -3.84 -20.50 -9.90
CA ARG A 58 -3.36 -21.89 -9.74
C ARG A 58 -4.44 -22.88 -9.28
N HIS A 59 -5.46 -22.40 -8.56
CA HIS A 59 -6.54 -23.24 -8.06
C HIS A 59 -7.80 -23.20 -8.92
N ILE A 60 -8.10 -22.06 -9.55
CA ILE A 60 -9.39 -21.83 -10.22
C ILE A 60 -9.30 -21.83 -11.75
N ALA A 61 -8.10 -21.57 -12.31
CA ALA A 61 -7.81 -21.57 -13.73
C ALA A 61 -6.31 -21.90 -13.96
N PRO A 62 -5.87 -23.16 -13.74
CA PRO A 62 -4.46 -23.55 -13.78
C PRO A 62 -3.77 -23.22 -15.11
N ASP A 63 -4.43 -23.48 -16.24
CA ASP A 63 -3.88 -23.19 -17.57
C ASP A 63 -3.52 -21.69 -17.75
N LEU A 64 -4.37 -20.80 -17.23
CA LEU A 64 -4.09 -19.36 -17.23
C LEU A 64 -2.96 -19.01 -16.26
N SER A 65 -2.90 -19.67 -15.10
CA SER A 65 -1.79 -19.47 -14.17
C SER A 65 -0.44 -19.89 -14.77
N ASP A 66 -0.40 -21.01 -15.49
CA ASP A 66 0.81 -21.53 -16.12
C ASP A 66 1.29 -20.58 -17.24
N ALA A 67 0.35 -20.00 -18.00
CA ALA A 67 0.65 -18.96 -18.98
C ALA A 67 1.15 -17.64 -18.35
N LEU A 68 0.87 -17.43 -17.06
CA LEU A 68 1.25 -16.24 -16.29
C LEU A 68 2.40 -16.50 -15.31
N ALA A 69 3.17 -17.57 -15.52
CA ALA A 69 4.33 -17.87 -14.70
C ALA A 69 5.36 -16.71 -14.74
N TYR A 70 6.03 -16.48 -13.61
CA TYR A 70 6.98 -15.37 -13.44
C TYR A 70 8.10 -15.78 -12.48
N ASP A 71 9.33 -15.29 -12.72
CA ASP A 71 10.56 -15.80 -12.11
C ASP A 71 10.99 -15.04 -10.85
N TYR A 72 10.55 -13.79 -10.66
CA TYR A 72 10.86 -12.97 -9.49
C TYR A 72 9.87 -13.12 -8.33
N ALA A 73 9.24 -14.29 -8.19
CA ALA A 73 8.31 -14.62 -7.09
C ALA A 73 8.80 -14.21 -5.69
N PRO A 74 10.07 -14.46 -5.29
CA PRO A 74 10.54 -14.05 -3.97
C PRO A 74 10.59 -12.52 -3.75
N ALA A 75 10.92 -11.75 -4.79
CA ALA A 75 10.98 -10.28 -4.68
C ALA A 75 9.57 -9.68 -4.60
N ILE A 76 8.68 -10.13 -5.49
CA ILE A 76 7.27 -9.74 -5.51
C ILE A 76 6.59 -10.14 -4.20
N GLU A 77 6.86 -11.33 -3.68
CA GLU A 77 6.31 -11.79 -2.39
C GLU A 77 6.77 -10.90 -1.23
N ARG A 78 8.07 -10.57 -1.13
CA ARG A 78 8.57 -9.66 -0.09
C ARG A 78 7.94 -8.28 -0.17
N ALA A 79 7.88 -7.68 -1.37
CA ALA A 79 7.26 -6.38 -1.59
C ALA A 79 5.77 -6.39 -1.22
N ARG A 80 5.04 -7.46 -1.55
CA ARG A 80 3.66 -7.66 -1.13
C ARG A 80 3.51 -7.64 0.40
N GLN A 81 4.41 -8.29 1.15
CA GLN A 81 4.30 -8.35 2.61
C GLN A 81 4.43 -6.97 3.27
N SER A 82 5.08 -6.00 2.61
CA SER A 82 5.21 -4.62 3.12
C SER A 82 3.86 -3.89 3.28
N VAL A 83 2.80 -4.36 2.60
CA VAL A 83 1.43 -3.82 2.76
C VAL A 83 0.90 -4.03 4.18
N LYS A 84 1.33 -5.11 4.86
CA LYS A 84 0.80 -5.46 6.18
C LYS A 84 1.33 -4.59 7.31
N LEU A 85 2.50 -3.96 7.13
CA LEU A 85 3.19 -3.22 8.21
C LEU A 85 3.28 -4.10 9.47
N TYR A 86 2.69 -3.70 10.59
CA TYR A 86 2.70 -4.46 11.84
C TYR A 86 1.62 -5.56 11.92
N ASP A 87 0.73 -5.69 10.93
CA ASP A 87 -0.37 -6.68 10.95
C ASP A 87 0.08 -8.09 10.51
N ASP A 88 1.38 -8.33 10.33
CA ASP A 88 1.86 -9.68 10.02
C ASP A 88 1.82 -10.56 11.28
N LYS A 89 1.23 -11.75 11.16
CA LYS A 89 1.10 -12.70 12.29
C LYS A 89 2.44 -13.32 12.70
N TYR A 90 3.46 -13.11 11.88
CA TYR A 90 4.81 -13.63 12.06
C TYR A 90 5.84 -12.55 12.37
N LYS A 91 5.41 -11.28 12.47
CA LYS A 91 6.28 -10.16 12.81
C LYS A 91 5.72 -9.40 14.01
N GLU A 92 6.56 -9.21 15.01
CA GLU A 92 6.27 -8.29 16.11
C GLU A 92 6.58 -6.85 15.70
N LEU A 93 6.16 -5.88 16.53
CA LEU A 93 6.52 -4.46 16.33
C LEU A 93 8.03 -4.27 16.15
N ASP A 94 8.82 -5.03 16.92
CA ASP A 94 10.28 -5.01 16.89
C ASP A 94 10.87 -5.42 15.54
N ASP A 95 10.25 -6.35 14.81
CA ASP A 95 10.77 -6.83 13.53
C ASP A 95 10.64 -5.77 12.43
N VAL A 96 9.50 -5.09 12.39
CA VAL A 96 9.28 -3.98 11.44
C VAL A 96 10.08 -2.75 11.87
N GLY A 97 10.21 -2.49 13.18
CA GLY A 97 11.13 -1.50 13.71
C GLY A 97 12.58 -1.77 13.29
N ALA A 98 13.03 -3.03 13.35
CA ALA A 98 14.37 -3.42 12.89
C ALA A 98 14.55 -3.21 11.38
N ASP A 99 13.54 -3.52 10.56
CA ASP A 99 13.56 -3.25 9.12
C ASP A 99 13.74 -1.74 8.85
N PHE A 100 13.02 -0.87 9.55
CA PHE A 100 13.16 0.59 9.40
C PHE A 100 14.45 1.15 9.96
N ARG A 101 14.92 0.66 11.13
CA ARG A 101 16.21 1.05 11.70
C ARG A 101 17.33 0.81 10.70
N ARG A 102 17.34 -0.39 10.12
CA ARG A 102 18.30 -0.78 9.08
C ARG A 102 18.24 0.14 7.86
N ILE A 103 17.04 0.44 7.34
CA ILE A 103 16.89 1.37 6.20
C ILE A 103 17.43 2.76 6.54
N VAL A 104 17.13 3.28 7.73
CA VAL A 104 17.63 4.58 8.19
C VAL A 104 19.15 4.57 8.26
N ASP A 105 19.75 3.54 8.84
CA ASP A 105 21.20 3.43 8.97
C ASP A 105 21.89 3.32 7.60
N GLU A 106 21.34 2.55 6.65
CA GLU A 106 21.86 2.43 5.29
C GLU A 106 21.83 3.78 4.53
N HIS A 107 20.74 4.55 4.64
CA HIS A 107 20.65 5.87 4.00
C HIS A 107 21.65 6.84 4.64
N ARG A 108 21.88 6.73 5.95
CA ARG A 108 22.89 7.54 6.65
C ARG A 108 24.31 7.23 6.20
N GLU A 109 24.64 5.94 6.10
CA GLU A 109 25.95 5.49 5.62
C GLU A 109 26.23 5.97 4.20
N GLU A 110 25.23 5.93 3.32
CA GLU A 110 25.38 6.32 1.92
C GLU A 110 25.45 7.84 1.72
N PHE A 111 24.60 8.61 2.40
CA PHE A 111 24.40 10.03 2.07
C PHE A 111 25.08 11.02 3.03
N LEU A 112 25.59 10.57 4.17
CA LEU A 112 26.20 11.44 5.19
C LEU A 112 27.70 11.24 5.30
N ASN A 113 28.36 12.22 5.93
CA ASN A 113 29.83 12.31 6.05
C ASN A 113 30.57 12.35 4.70
N ASN A 114 29.87 12.75 3.64
CA ASN A 114 30.41 12.84 2.27
C ASN A 114 31.10 14.18 2.00
N THR A 115 31.03 15.14 2.92
CA THR A 115 31.73 16.42 2.81
C THR A 115 33.08 16.45 3.54
N TRP A 116 34.10 16.98 2.87
CA TRP A 116 35.44 17.20 3.44
C TRP A 116 35.47 18.35 4.44
N LEU A 117 34.45 19.22 4.47
CA LEU A 117 34.33 20.38 5.38
C LEU A 117 33.46 20.04 6.60
N PRO A 118 34.01 19.92 7.82
CA PRO A 118 33.23 19.58 9.02
C PRO A 118 32.04 20.52 9.29
N LEU A 119 32.19 21.81 8.96
CA LEU A 119 31.14 22.83 9.12
C LEU A 119 29.95 22.64 8.17
N ALA A 120 30.13 21.91 7.07
CA ALA A 120 29.07 21.62 6.10
C ALA A 120 28.25 20.37 6.47
N ARG A 121 28.73 19.51 7.40
CA ARG A 121 28.05 18.27 7.81
C ARG A 121 26.58 18.46 8.25
N PRO A 122 26.20 19.53 8.99
CA PRO A 122 24.81 19.76 9.36
C PRO A 122 23.84 20.03 8.20
N LEU A 123 24.38 20.30 7.00
CA LEU A 123 23.63 20.54 5.76
C LEU A 123 23.36 19.26 4.97
N GLU A 124 24.09 18.18 5.25
CA GLU A 124 23.90 16.87 4.59
C GLU A 124 22.48 16.33 4.83
N LYS A 125 21.96 15.65 3.80
CA LYS A 125 20.59 15.13 3.73
C LYS A 125 20.65 13.65 3.40
N ASP A 126 19.86 12.86 4.09
CA ASP A 126 19.74 11.40 3.97
C ASP A 126 18.29 10.95 3.77
N LEU A 127 17.34 11.88 3.68
CA LEU A 127 15.93 11.58 3.50
C LEU A 127 15.31 12.46 2.44
N VAL A 128 14.63 11.83 1.48
CA VAL A 128 13.78 12.52 0.50
C VAL A 128 12.32 12.39 0.92
N LEU A 129 11.58 13.51 0.90
CA LEU A 129 10.15 13.56 1.10
C LEU A 129 9.47 13.86 -0.24
N TRP A 130 8.56 13.00 -0.67
CA TRP A 130 7.72 13.22 -1.85
C TRP A 130 6.30 13.53 -1.44
N ARG A 131 5.78 14.64 -1.96
CA ARG A 131 4.42 15.10 -1.68
C ARG A 131 3.61 15.19 -2.96
N PHE A 132 2.36 14.76 -2.90
CA PHE A 132 1.37 14.97 -3.94
C PHE A 132 0.32 15.96 -3.43
N ARG A 133 0.17 17.10 -4.10
CA ARG A 133 -0.70 18.23 -3.68
C ARG A 133 -0.53 18.58 -2.21
N GLY A 134 0.73 18.67 -1.78
CA GLY A 134 1.12 18.99 -0.40
C GLY A 134 1.07 17.84 0.60
N ARG A 135 0.50 16.67 0.26
CA ARG A 135 0.39 15.52 1.17
C ARG A 135 1.55 14.54 0.99
N LEU A 136 2.16 14.10 2.09
CA LEU A 136 3.27 13.15 2.05
C LEU A 136 2.79 11.79 1.52
N VAL A 137 3.21 11.40 0.32
CA VAL A 137 2.81 10.14 -0.32
C VAL A 137 3.94 9.12 -0.37
N SER A 138 5.18 9.54 -0.23
CA SER A 138 6.33 8.63 -0.08
C SER A 138 7.51 9.34 0.57
N THR A 139 8.45 8.55 1.09
CA THR A 139 9.79 8.98 1.50
C THR A 139 10.84 8.02 0.95
N SER A 140 12.11 8.40 0.87
CA SER A 140 13.17 7.49 0.42
C SER A 140 13.25 6.22 1.29
N HIS A 141 12.98 6.34 2.60
CA HIS A 141 12.86 5.20 3.50
C HIS A 141 11.61 4.34 3.21
N THR A 142 10.45 4.96 3.02
CA THR A 142 9.19 4.28 2.67
C THR A 142 9.31 3.53 1.33
N ALA A 143 9.90 4.17 0.32
CA ALA A 143 10.15 3.55 -0.98
C ALA A 143 11.08 2.34 -0.84
N SER A 144 12.16 2.46 -0.04
CA SER A 144 13.08 1.35 0.23
C SER A 144 12.36 0.18 0.91
N PHE A 145 11.47 0.47 1.87
CA PHE A 145 10.65 -0.54 2.55
C PHE A 145 9.66 -1.23 1.60
N PHE A 146 8.90 -0.46 0.80
CA PHE A 146 7.88 -1.00 -0.10
C PHE A 146 8.45 -1.76 -1.29
N LEU A 147 9.61 -1.34 -1.80
CA LEU A 147 10.32 -2.09 -2.84
C LEU A 147 10.91 -3.41 -2.31
N ALA A 148 11.06 -3.56 -0.99
CA ALA A 148 11.55 -4.76 -0.31
C ALA A 148 12.84 -5.33 -0.91
N PHE A 149 13.74 -4.44 -1.34
CA PHE A 149 15.08 -4.83 -1.74
C PHE A 149 15.92 -5.17 -0.51
N PRO A 150 16.74 -6.23 -0.59
CA PRO A 150 17.65 -6.54 0.48
C PRO A 150 18.69 -5.40 0.63
N PRO A 151 19.17 -5.13 1.85
CA PRO A 151 20.23 -4.18 2.18
C PRO A 151 21.34 -4.08 1.13
N GLN A 152 21.84 -5.26 0.73
CA GLN A 152 23.03 -5.42 -0.08
C GLN A 152 22.80 -4.98 -1.52
N ALA A 153 21.54 -4.93 -1.96
CA ALA A 153 21.20 -4.49 -3.31
C ALA A 153 21.45 -2.99 -3.51
N PHE A 154 21.52 -2.17 -2.45
CA PHE A 154 21.74 -0.73 -2.59
C PHE A 154 23.22 -0.34 -2.73
N LYS A 155 24.16 -1.27 -2.48
CA LYS A 155 25.61 -1.01 -2.59
C LYS A 155 26.13 -1.01 -4.03
N ASP A 156 25.37 -1.58 -4.96
CA ASP A 156 25.70 -1.66 -6.37
C ASP A 156 24.53 -1.10 -7.19
N SER A 157 24.61 0.19 -7.51
CA SER A 157 23.55 0.93 -8.19
C SER A 157 23.28 0.41 -9.61
N GLU A 158 24.29 -0.13 -10.28
CA GLU A 158 24.17 -0.74 -11.61
C GLU A 158 23.40 -2.06 -11.51
N MET A 159 23.78 -2.94 -10.57
CA MET A 159 23.07 -4.19 -10.31
C MET A 159 21.64 -3.94 -9.82
N LEU A 160 21.42 -2.94 -8.97
CA LEU A 160 20.10 -2.55 -8.50
C LEU A 160 19.22 -2.10 -9.67
N GLY A 161 19.75 -1.24 -10.55
CA GLY A 161 19.05 -0.77 -11.75
C GLY A 161 18.66 -1.93 -12.67
N ALA A 162 19.58 -2.85 -12.95
CA ALA A 162 19.31 -4.03 -13.75
C ALA A 162 18.21 -4.92 -13.13
N LYS A 163 18.26 -5.12 -11.80
CA LYS A 163 17.28 -5.93 -11.07
C LYS A 163 15.90 -5.28 -11.02
N LEU A 164 15.85 -3.97 -10.76
CA LEU A 164 14.63 -3.17 -10.81
C LEU A 164 13.98 -3.25 -12.20
N HIS A 165 14.79 -3.09 -13.25
CA HIS A 165 14.32 -3.22 -14.63
C HIS A 165 13.76 -4.62 -14.91
N ALA A 166 14.46 -5.68 -14.50
CA ALA A 166 13.99 -7.05 -14.70
C ALA A 166 12.66 -7.33 -13.99
N ILE A 167 12.51 -6.87 -12.75
CA ILE A 167 11.23 -6.97 -12.01
C ILE A 167 10.13 -6.18 -12.73
N ALA A 168 10.42 -4.96 -13.20
CA ALA A 168 9.44 -4.14 -13.92
C ALA A 168 8.99 -4.77 -15.25
N VAL A 169 9.91 -5.37 -16.01
CA VAL A 169 9.61 -6.11 -17.24
C VAL A 169 8.69 -7.28 -16.95
N GLU A 170 8.99 -8.05 -15.91
CA GLU A 170 8.18 -9.21 -15.52
C GLU A 170 6.78 -8.80 -15.05
N GLN A 171 6.68 -7.78 -14.20
CA GLN A 171 5.39 -7.22 -13.78
C GLN A 171 4.58 -6.73 -14.99
N GLY A 172 5.23 -6.02 -15.92
CA GLY A 172 4.60 -5.54 -17.16
C GLY A 172 4.12 -6.68 -18.05
N SER A 173 4.91 -7.75 -18.19
CA SER A 173 4.54 -8.94 -18.96
C SER A 173 3.36 -9.68 -18.35
N TYR A 174 3.37 -9.88 -17.02
CA TYR A 174 2.25 -10.48 -16.30
C TYR A 174 0.97 -9.66 -16.49
N ILE A 175 1.02 -8.34 -16.26
CA ILE A 175 -0.13 -7.44 -16.38
C ILE A 175 -0.65 -7.43 -17.82
N ALA A 176 0.23 -7.36 -18.82
CA ALA A 176 -0.17 -7.33 -20.23
C ALA A 176 -0.86 -8.63 -20.65
N THR A 177 -0.29 -9.78 -20.26
CA THR A 177 -0.82 -11.11 -20.60
C THR A 177 -2.12 -11.39 -19.86
N ALA A 178 -2.20 -11.07 -18.57
CA ALA A 178 -3.41 -11.28 -17.76
C ALA A 178 -4.57 -10.37 -18.18
N ALA A 179 -4.27 -9.22 -18.79
CA ALA A 179 -5.26 -8.28 -19.30
C ALA A 179 -5.72 -8.60 -20.72
N ASP A 180 -5.15 -9.62 -21.38
CA ASP A 180 -5.52 -9.97 -22.74
C ASP A 180 -7.00 -10.38 -22.81
N GLY A 181 -7.72 -9.81 -23.78
CA GLY A 181 -9.17 -9.98 -23.92
C GLY A 181 -10.05 -9.30 -22.86
N LEU A 182 -9.49 -8.61 -21.86
CA LEU A 182 -10.28 -7.80 -20.91
C LEU A 182 -10.55 -6.38 -21.47
N PRO A 183 -11.71 -5.77 -21.18
CA PRO A 183 -12.04 -4.41 -21.64
C PRO A 183 -11.41 -3.35 -20.71
N TRP A 184 -10.07 -3.28 -20.72
CA TRP A 184 -9.31 -2.47 -19.76
C TRP A 184 -9.19 -1.00 -20.17
N GLU A 185 -9.63 -0.57 -21.35
CA GLU A 185 -9.43 0.79 -21.85
C GLU A 185 -10.06 1.90 -20.98
N GLY A 186 -9.77 3.16 -21.31
CA GLY A 186 -10.17 4.34 -20.52
C GLY A 186 -9.04 4.86 -19.63
N GLN A 187 -9.34 5.89 -18.84
CA GLN A 187 -8.33 6.64 -18.06
C GLN A 187 -7.91 5.91 -16.77
N SER A 188 -6.70 6.20 -16.30
CA SER A 188 -6.16 5.89 -14.96
C SER A 188 -6.06 7.17 -14.13
N PHE A 189 -6.00 7.05 -12.80
CA PHE A 189 -5.61 8.19 -11.94
C PHE A 189 -4.30 8.87 -12.40
N PHE A 190 -3.36 8.15 -13.00
CA PHE A 190 -2.09 8.75 -13.42
C PHE A 190 -2.27 9.74 -14.58
N ASP A 191 -3.34 9.62 -15.37
CA ASP A 191 -3.63 10.55 -16.48
C ASP A 191 -3.97 11.97 -15.97
N THR A 192 -4.31 12.13 -14.68
CA THR A 192 -4.61 13.44 -14.08
C THR A 192 -3.43 14.06 -13.33
N VAL A 193 -2.31 13.34 -13.20
CA VAL A 193 -1.13 13.80 -12.45
C VAL A 193 -0.39 14.84 -13.28
N GLN A 194 -0.16 16.01 -12.68
CA GLN A 194 0.66 17.07 -13.27
C GLN A 194 2.01 17.16 -12.55
N GLU A 195 3.03 17.68 -13.23
CA GLU A 195 4.35 17.91 -12.61
C GLU A 195 4.25 18.80 -11.37
N THR A 196 3.40 19.83 -11.42
CA THR A 196 3.14 20.75 -10.31
C THR A 196 2.43 20.10 -9.11
N ASP A 197 1.79 18.95 -9.30
CA ASP A 197 1.20 18.21 -8.19
C ASP A 197 2.27 17.53 -7.33
N LEU A 198 3.44 17.25 -7.89
CA LEU A 198 4.51 16.50 -7.22
C LEU A 198 5.62 17.45 -6.75
N THR A 199 5.91 17.42 -5.44
CA THR A 199 7.06 18.15 -4.88
C THR A 199 8.03 17.21 -4.18
N LYS A 200 9.31 17.57 -4.24
CA LYS A 200 10.43 16.85 -3.63
C LYS A 200 11.15 17.77 -2.65
N THR A 201 11.35 17.30 -1.42
CA THR A 201 12.15 18.03 -0.41
C THR A 201 13.17 17.10 0.22
N GLU A 202 14.43 17.51 0.27
CA GLU A 202 15.51 16.75 0.90
C GLU A 202 15.78 17.28 2.32
N VAL A 203 15.73 16.38 3.29
CA VAL A 203 15.84 16.68 4.72
C VAL A 203 16.85 15.75 5.38
N ARG A 204 17.25 16.10 6.61
CA ARG A 204 18.00 15.21 7.48
C ARG A 204 17.00 14.34 8.25
N ALA A 205 17.02 13.03 8.09
CA ALA A 205 16.12 12.07 8.73
C ALA A 205 16.03 12.31 10.24
N GLU A 206 17.19 12.43 10.90
CA GLU A 206 17.28 12.69 12.34
C GLU A 206 16.50 13.95 12.77
N LYS A 207 16.64 15.05 12.00
CA LYS A 207 15.93 16.31 12.29
C LYS A 207 14.45 16.21 11.99
N TYR A 208 14.09 15.50 10.93
CA TYR A 208 12.70 15.29 10.51
C TYR A 208 11.96 14.42 11.54
N TYR A 209 12.44 13.20 11.80
CA TYR A 209 11.79 12.29 12.75
C TYR A 209 11.84 12.79 14.20
N ARG A 210 12.85 13.57 14.61
CA ARG A 210 12.81 14.22 15.94
C ARG A 210 11.58 15.10 16.11
N ARG A 211 11.13 15.76 15.03
CA ARG A 211 10.01 16.69 15.03
C ARG A 211 8.68 16.04 14.69
N SER A 212 8.68 14.88 14.05
CA SER A 212 7.44 14.18 13.68
C SER A 212 6.92 13.31 14.82
N PHE A 213 5.59 13.19 14.92
CA PHE A 213 4.91 12.33 15.89
C PHE A 213 5.32 12.61 17.35
N ASP A 214 4.97 11.69 18.26
CA ASP A 214 5.33 11.83 19.66
C ASP A 214 6.86 11.72 19.88
N PRO A 215 7.51 12.63 20.64
CA PRO A 215 8.93 12.56 20.98
C PRO A 215 9.39 11.29 21.69
N ILE A 216 8.51 10.56 22.38
CA ILE A 216 8.87 9.31 23.08
C ILE A 216 9.15 8.15 22.13
N LEU A 217 8.61 8.22 20.91
CA LEU A 217 8.73 7.13 19.94
C LEU A 217 10.16 7.06 19.36
N PRO A 218 10.75 5.86 19.25
CA PRO A 218 11.99 5.66 18.54
C PRO A 218 11.91 6.09 17.07
N GLU A 219 13.05 6.45 16.48
CA GLU A 219 13.12 6.97 15.10
C GLU A 219 12.58 5.97 14.07
N GLU A 220 12.90 4.69 14.23
CA GLU A 220 12.42 3.61 13.39
C GLU A 220 10.90 3.44 13.44
N ILE A 221 10.30 3.65 14.62
CA ILE A 221 8.84 3.62 14.78
C ILE A 221 8.23 4.83 14.06
N LYS A 222 8.86 6.01 14.15
CA LYS A 222 8.41 7.20 13.39
C LYS A 222 8.55 7.03 11.88
N ALA A 223 9.61 6.37 11.42
CA ALA A 223 9.79 6.03 10.01
C ALA A 223 8.69 5.07 9.53
N SER A 224 8.34 4.08 10.33
CA SER A 224 7.21 3.18 10.04
C SER A 224 5.87 3.93 9.98
N LEU A 225 5.61 4.84 10.92
CA LEU A 225 4.40 5.65 10.96
C LEU A 225 4.32 6.57 9.75
N ALA A 226 5.45 7.14 9.32
CA ALA A 226 5.54 7.90 8.08
C ALA A 226 5.19 7.02 6.86
N ALA A 227 5.63 5.76 6.82
CA ALA A 227 5.23 4.81 5.78
C ALA A 227 3.72 4.51 5.79
N MET A 228 3.09 4.38 6.95
CA MET A 228 1.63 4.24 7.06
C MET A 228 0.91 5.49 6.56
N THR A 229 1.37 6.68 6.96
CA THR A 229 0.87 7.97 6.49
C THR A 229 0.97 8.08 4.96
N CYS A 230 2.09 7.64 4.39
CA CYS A 230 2.30 7.59 2.93
C CYS A 230 1.30 6.66 2.23
N ALA A 231 1.06 5.46 2.76
CA ALA A 231 0.10 4.52 2.20
C ALA A 231 -1.35 5.04 2.27
N LEU A 232 -1.75 5.59 3.42
CA LEU A 232 -3.05 6.23 3.61
C LEU A 232 -3.23 7.42 2.65
N ASN A 233 -2.24 8.32 2.57
CA ASN A 233 -2.28 9.46 1.65
C ASN A 233 -2.34 9.00 0.19
N THR A 234 -1.59 7.96 -0.20
CA THR A 234 -1.65 7.39 -1.55
C THR A 234 -3.08 6.95 -1.89
N THR A 235 -3.73 6.21 -0.99
CA THR A 235 -5.11 5.73 -1.23
C THR A 235 -6.18 6.82 -1.10
N SER A 236 -5.90 7.90 -0.36
CA SER A 236 -6.86 8.99 -0.15
C SER A 236 -6.75 10.12 -1.18
N VAL A 237 -5.54 10.44 -1.66
CA VAL A 237 -5.33 11.58 -2.58
C VAL A 237 -4.80 11.21 -3.95
N LEU A 238 -3.94 10.18 -4.09
CA LEU A 238 -3.33 9.86 -5.39
C LEU A 238 -4.27 9.02 -6.25
N VAL A 239 -4.71 7.85 -5.75
CA VAL A 239 -5.56 6.94 -6.52
C VAL A 239 -7.02 7.38 -6.59
N THR A 240 -7.44 8.32 -5.73
CA THR A 240 -8.82 8.84 -5.68
C THR A 240 -9.21 9.59 -6.95
N ASP A 241 -8.24 10.09 -7.70
CA ASP A 241 -8.50 10.76 -8.98
C ASP A 241 -8.90 9.78 -10.10
N ASP A 242 -8.81 8.46 -9.89
CA ASP A 242 -9.30 7.48 -10.85
C ASP A 242 -10.84 7.54 -10.95
N ARG A 243 -11.34 8.09 -12.05
CA ARG A 243 -12.78 8.21 -12.32
C ARG A 243 -13.32 7.07 -13.18
N ASN A 244 -12.50 6.09 -13.55
CA ASN A 244 -12.95 4.99 -14.38
C ASN A 244 -13.89 4.07 -13.56
N PRO A 245 -15.14 3.83 -13.99
CA PRO A 245 -16.05 2.96 -13.26
C PRO A 245 -15.50 1.54 -13.05
N SER A 246 -14.71 1.04 -14.00
CA SER A 246 -14.01 -0.26 -13.92
C SER A 246 -12.84 -0.27 -12.94
N SER A 247 -12.56 0.83 -12.24
CA SER A 247 -11.61 0.89 -11.13
C SER A 247 -12.30 0.85 -9.76
N ALA A 248 -13.63 1.04 -9.70
CA ALA A 248 -14.34 1.30 -8.44
C ALA A 248 -14.13 0.19 -7.40
N ILE A 249 -14.23 -1.08 -7.81
CA ILE A 249 -14.02 -2.24 -6.94
C ILE A 249 -12.58 -2.30 -6.42
N THR A 250 -11.59 -2.12 -7.31
CA THR A 250 -10.17 -2.12 -6.95
C THR A 250 -9.84 -0.98 -5.98
N LEU A 251 -10.30 0.24 -6.26
CA LEU A 251 -10.07 1.39 -5.37
C LEU A 251 -10.70 1.19 -4.00
N TRP A 252 -11.94 0.67 -3.96
CA TRP A 252 -12.62 0.34 -2.71
C TRP A 252 -11.82 -0.70 -1.92
N LYS A 253 -11.39 -1.78 -2.58
CA LYS A 253 -10.55 -2.84 -2.01
C LYS A 253 -9.23 -2.30 -1.47
N LEU A 254 -8.51 -1.49 -2.24
CA LEU A 254 -7.22 -0.91 -1.83
C LEU A 254 -7.37 -0.01 -0.61
N ARG A 255 -8.42 0.82 -0.55
CA ARG A 255 -8.73 1.64 0.64
C ARG A 255 -9.00 0.76 1.85
N TYR A 256 -9.86 -0.25 1.71
CA TYR A 256 -10.19 -1.15 2.81
C TYR A 256 -8.96 -1.88 3.35
N ILE A 257 -8.16 -2.48 2.47
CA ILE A 257 -6.95 -3.24 2.87
C ILE A 257 -5.94 -2.32 3.57
N THR A 258 -5.70 -1.13 3.00
CA THR A 258 -4.76 -0.15 3.56
C THR A 258 -5.21 0.33 4.92
N LEU A 259 -6.49 0.69 5.03
CA LEU A 259 -7.05 1.20 6.28
C LEU A 259 -7.10 0.10 7.35
N HIS A 260 -7.48 -1.12 7.01
CA HIS A 260 -7.42 -2.27 7.94
C HIS A 260 -6.01 -2.47 8.49
N HIS A 261 -5.00 -2.53 7.63
CA HIS A 261 -3.61 -2.73 8.05
C HIS A 261 -3.06 -1.55 8.87
N ALA A 262 -3.40 -0.31 8.49
CA ALA A 262 -3.04 0.87 9.28
C ALA A 262 -3.70 0.86 10.66
N LEU A 263 -5.00 0.59 10.76
CA LEU A 263 -5.72 0.55 12.04
C LEU A 263 -5.21 -0.58 12.94
N SER A 264 -4.99 -1.78 12.38
CA SER A 264 -4.43 -2.90 13.15
C SER A 264 -3.03 -2.57 13.68
N SER A 265 -2.20 -1.93 12.85
CA SER A 265 -0.87 -1.46 13.22
C SER A 265 -0.89 -0.38 14.31
N LEU A 266 -1.81 0.58 14.20
CA LEU A 266 -2.01 1.63 15.20
C LEU A 266 -2.52 1.08 16.54
N ARG A 267 -3.37 0.04 16.51
CA ARG A 267 -3.82 -0.65 17.73
C ARG A 267 -2.64 -1.31 18.46
N LYS A 268 -1.77 -2.04 17.74
CA LYS A 268 -0.55 -2.62 18.33
C LYS A 268 0.36 -1.55 18.92
N LEU A 269 0.50 -0.41 18.23
CA LEU A 269 1.29 0.72 18.74
C LEU A 269 0.67 1.35 20.00
N ASP A 270 -0.66 1.47 20.07
CA ASP A 270 -1.35 1.95 21.27
C ASP A 270 -1.19 0.99 22.46
N GLU A 271 -1.21 -0.33 22.20
CA GLU A 271 -0.96 -1.36 23.22
C GLU A 271 0.45 -1.24 23.82
N GLU A 272 1.47 -1.02 22.98
CA GLU A 272 2.88 -0.94 23.40
C GLU A 272 3.25 0.44 24.00
N TYR A 273 2.90 1.53 23.30
CA TYR A 273 3.37 2.88 23.62
C TYR A 273 2.27 3.80 24.15
N GLY A 274 0.99 3.47 24.00
CA GLY A 274 -0.13 4.38 24.22
C GLY A 274 -0.19 5.02 25.61
N ALA A 275 0.28 4.32 26.64
CA ALA A 275 0.36 4.86 28.00
C ALA A 275 1.46 5.93 28.19
N GLN A 276 2.49 5.91 27.33
CA GLN A 276 3.67 6.78 27.40
C GLN A 276 3.55 8.00 26.47
N LEU A 277 2.64 7.95 25.50
CA LEU A 277 2.37 9.08 24.60
C LEU A 277 1.89 10.31 25.38
N ARG A 278 2.29 11.48 24.91
CA ARG A 278 1.77 12.77 25.37
C ARG A 278 0.25 12.79 25.20
N PRO A 279 -0.49 13.48 26.10
CA PRO A 279 -1.95 13.50 26.05
C PRO A 279 -2.56 13.89 24.69
N PRO A 280 -2.04 14.88 23.93
CA PRO A 280 -2.59 15.20 22.61
C PRO A 280 -2.42 14.08 21.58
N ASP A 281 -1.26 13.41 21.58
CA ASP A 281 -0.93 12.34 20.65
C ASP A 281 -1.76 11.09 20.96
N ARG A 282 -1.88 10.75 22.25
CA ARG A 282 -2.78 9.68 22.74
C ARG A 282 -4.24 9.94 22.36
N SER A 283 -4.72 11.16 22.56
CA SER A 283 -6.10 11.55 22.20
C SER A 283 -6.34 11.46 20.70
N LEU A 284 -5.35 11.84 19.88
CA LEU A 284 -5.41 11.69 18.43
C LEU A 284 -5.51 10.21 18.03
N LEU A 285 -4.65 9.36 18.58
CA LEU A 285 -4.62 7.92 18.31
C LEU A 285 -5.94 7.26 18.71
N LYS A 286 -6.44 7.54 19.92
CA LYS A 286 -7.75 7.07 20.39
C LYS A 286 -8.90 7.56 19.51
N GLY A 287 -8.90 8.83 19.09
CA GLY A 287 -9.91 9.35 18.17
C GLY A 287 -9.97 8.60 16.82
N VAL A 288 -8.83 8.10 16.33
CA VAL A 288 -8.78 7.25 15.12
C VAL A 288 -9.31 5.84 15.43
N LEU A 289 -8.81 5.21 16.49
CA LEU A 289 -9.11 3.81 16.81
C LEU A 289 -10.55 3.61 17.30
N ASP A 290 -11.07 4.53 18.11
CA ASP A 290 -12.37 4.41 18.77
C ASP A 290 -13.54 4.85 17.87
N SER A 291 -13.28 5.31 16.64
CA SER A 291 -14.35 5.68 15.71
C SER A 291 -15.20 4.45 15.33
N PRO A 292 -16.53 4.60 15.14
CA PRO A 292 -17.40 3.48 14.77
C PRO A 292 -16.92 2.71 13.52
N THR A 293 -16.51 3.44 12.48
CA THR A 293 -16.03 2.86 11.23
C THR A 293 -14.69 2.13 11.40
N SER A 294 -13.77 2.65 12.22
CA SER A 294 -12.53 1.92 12.56
C SER A 294 -12.82 0.62 13.30
N ASN A 295 -13.72 0.66 14.28
CA ASN A 295 -14.13 -0.53 15.02
C ASN A 295 -14.78 -1.57 14.09
N LEU A 296 -15.65 -1.15 13.18
CA LEU A 296 -16.26 -2.03 12.19
C LEU A 296 -15.21 -2.72 11.30
N ILE A 297 -14.19 -1.97 10.86
CA ILE A 297 -13.10 -2.53 10.05
C ILE A 297 -12.23 -3.50 10.87
N LEU A 298 -11.89 -3.15 12.12
CA LEU A 298 -11.04 -3.96 13.00
C LEU A 298 -11.72 -5.23 13.51
N GLN A 299 -13.03 -5.21 13.64
CA GLN A 299 -13.86 -6.34 14.07
C GLN A 299 -14.38 -7.16 12.89
N ALA A 300 -14.15 -6.70 11.65
CA ALA A 300 -14.61 -7.37 10.46
C ALA A 300 -14.16 -8.83 10.42
N HIS A 301 -15.06 -9.68 9.91
CA HIS A 301 -14.79 -11.10 9.79
C HIS A 301 -13.54 -11.35 8.94
N GLY A 302 -12.58 -12.11 9.46
CA GLY A 302 -11.31 -12.37 8.77
C GLY A 302 -11.48 -12.97 7.36
N GLY A 303 -12.58 -13.69 7.13
CA GLY A 303 -12.98 -14.17 5.80
C GLY A 303 -13.21 -13.06 4.77
N PHE A 304 -13.76 -11.89 5.15
CA PHE A 304 -14.00 -10.77 4.23
C PHE A 304 -12.67 -10.19 3.73
N ARG A 305 -11.80 -9.78 4.66
CA ARG A 305 -10.45 -9.30 4.35
C ARG A 305 -9.66 -10.33 3.54
N ASN A 306 -9.78 -11.62 3.90
CA ASN A 306 -9.12 -12.68 3.15
C ASN A 306 -9.66 -12.82 1.73
N THR A 307 -10.97 -12.68 1.47
CA THR A 307 -11.51 -12.67 0.10
C THR A 307 -10.96 -11.50 -0.68
N LEU A 308 -10.92 -10.30 -0.10
CA LEU A 308 -10.40 -9.12 -0.79
C LEU A 308 -8.91 -9.29 -1.14
N VAL A 309 -8.11 -9.83 -0.23
CA VAL A 309 -6.67 -10.01 -0.43
C VAL A 309 -6.35 -11.20 -1.33
N HIS A 310 -6.96 -12.36 -1.10
CA HIS A 310 -6.63 -13.65 -1.70
C HIS A 310 -7.60 -14.11 -2.80
N TYR A 311 -8.56 -13.25 -3.17
CA TYR A 311 -9.61 -13.41 -4.19
C TYR A 311 -10.64 -14.52 -3.96
N ARG A 312 -10.30 -15.60 -3.24
CA ARG A 312 -11.17 -16.77 -3.08
C ARG A 312 -12.13 -16.60 -1.92
N PRO A 313 -13.46 -16.52 -2.15
CA PRO A 313 -14.43 -16.42 -1.08
C PRO A 313 -14.49 -17.70 -0.25
N SER A 314 -14.74 -17.55 1.05
CA SER A 314 -14.99 -18.68 1.96
C SER A 314 -16.21 -19.49 1.50
N TRP A 315 -16.15 -20.82 1.58
CA TRP A 315 -17.22 -21.69 1.09
C TRP A 315 -18.61 -21.35 1.66
N HIS A 316 -18.68 -20.95 2.93
CA HIS A 316 -19.92 -20.56 3.61
C HIS A 316 -20.65 -19.35 3.01
N VAL A 317 -19.98 -18.52 2.22
CA VAL A 317 -20.60 -17.32 1.63
C VAL A 317 -20.79 -17.41 0.13
N GLN A 318 -20.18 -18.39 -0.55
CA GLN A 318 -20.15 -18.46 -2.03
C GLN A 318 -21.54 -18.43 -2.67
N GLU A 319 -22.51 -19.14 -2.08
CA GLU A 319 -23.88 -19.22 -2.60
C GLU A 319 -24.66 -17.89 -2.48
N ARG A 320 -24.19 -16.95 -1.66
CA ARG A 320 -24.81 -15.64 -1.46
C ARG A 320 -24.23 -14.56 -2.38
N LEU A 321 -23.16 -14.87 -3.11
CA LEU A 321 -22.47 -13.91 -3.96
C LEU A 321 -23.07 -13.88 -5.36
N SER A 322 -22.97 -12.72 -6.01
CA SER A 322 -23.52 -12.50 -7.34
C SER A 322 -22.70 -11.45 -8.08
N LEU A 323 -22.39 -11.70 -9.36
CA LEU A 323 -21.68 -10.74 -10.22
C LEU A 323 -22.46 -9.44 -10.46
N GLN A 324 -23.77 -9.45 -10.21
CA GLN A 324 -24.68 -8.32 -10.41
C GLN A 324 -24.80 -7.43 -9.16
N ALA A 325 -24.39 -7.93 -7.99
CA ALA A 325 -24.44 -7.17 -6.75
C ALA A 325 -23.23 -6.22 -6.61
N PRO A 326 -23.37 -5.08 -5.92
CA PRO A 326 -22.24 -4.21 -5.57
C PRO A 326 -21.16 -4.98 -4.80
N LEU A 327 -19.89 -4.81 -5.19
CA LEU A 327 -18.76 -5.61 -4.68
C LEU A 327 -19.06 -7.12 -4.64
N TYR A 328 -19.84 -7.59 -5.62
CA TYR A 328 -20.28 -8.97 -5.77
C TYR A 328 -21.07 -9.55 -4.59
N GLY A 329 -21.72 -8.69 -3.79
CA GLY A 329 -22.48 -9.10 -2.59
C GLY A 329 -21.60 -9.44 -1.39
N LEU A 330 -20.30 -9.12 -1.45
CA LEU A 330 -19.36 -9.45 -0.37
C LEU A 330 -19.69 -8.72 0.93
N LEU A 331 -20.16 -7.47 0.87
CA LEU A 331 -20.51 -6.74 2.09
C LEU A 331 -21.70 -7.40 2.80
N ASP A 332 -22.78 -7.64 2.07
CA ASP A 332 -23.98 -8.29 2.60
C ASP A 332 -23.69 -9.70 3.13
N ALA A 333 -22.71 -10.38 2.54
CA ALA A 333 -22.31 -11.71 2.96
C ALA A 333 -21.66 -11.73 4.36
N TYR A 334 -20.95 -10.67 4.77
CA TYR A 334 -20.13 -10.65 5.98
C TYR A 334 -20.58 -9.65 7.05
N PHE A 335 -21.45 -8.70 6.72
CA PHE A 335 -21.91 -7.65 7.63
C PHE A 335 -23.43 -7.61 7.69
N SER A 336 -24.00 -7.02 8.75
CA SER A 336 -25.42 -6.65 8.75
C SER A 336 -25.71 -5.59 7.68
N VAL A 337 -26.98 -5.42 7.30
CA VAL A 337 -27.38 -4.46 6.25
C VAL A 337 -26.91 -3.03 6.58
N ASP A 338 -27.12 -2.59 7.82
CA ASP A 338 -26.73 -1.24 8.26
C ASP A 338 -25.20 -1.05 8.25
N GLU A 339 -24.45 -2.07 8.69
CA GLU A 339 -22.97 -2.06 8.67
C GLU A 339 -22.42 -2.10 7.24
N ALA A 340 -22.99 -2.92 6.37
CA ALA A 340 -22.62 -3.02 4.96
C ALA A 340 -22.80 -1.68 4.25
N GLN A 341 -23.95 -1.04 4.45
CA GLN A 341 -24.24 0.29 3.89
C GLN A 341 -23.29 1.34 4.46
N ALA A 342 -23.13 1.40 5.78
CA ALA A 342 -22.22 2.36 6.43
C ALA A 342 -20.78 2.20 5.92
N LEU A 343 -20.28 0.96 5.82
CA LEU A 343 -18.94 0.71 5.32
C LEU A 343 -18.79 1.08 3.84
N TYR A 344 -19.78 0.76 3.00
CA TYR A 344 -19.74 1.10 1.58
C TYR A 344 -19.67 2.61 1.36
N GLU A 345 -20.52 3.37 2.06
CA GLU A 345 -20.65 4.82 1.89
C GLU A 345 -19.49 5.59 2.55
N GLN A 346 -19.04 5.16 3.74
CA GLN A 346 -18.11 5.96 4.54
C GLN A 346 -16.64 5.61 4.34
N LEU A 347 -16.31 4.49 3.68
CA LEU A 347 -14.91 4.02 3.61
C LEU A 347 -13.96 5.08 3.02
N ALA A 348 -14.37 5.77 1.95
CA ALA A 348 -13.53 6.78 1.31
C ALA A 348 -13.28 7.98 2.24
N ASP A 349 -14.35 8.52 2.83
CA ASP A 349 -14.28 9.67 3.75
C ASP A 349 -13.51 9.32 5.02
N HIS A 350 -13.71 8.12 5.57
CA HIS A 350 -12.98 7.65 6.74
C HIS A 350 -11.49 7.44 6.44
N THR A 351 -11.15 6.88 5.27
CA THR A 351 -9.76 6.78 4.83
C THR A 351 -9.11 8.16 4.73
N ALA A 352 -9.81 9.15 4.15
CA ALA A 352 -9.32 10.52 4.04
C ALA A 352 -9.18 11.20 5.42
N HIS A 353 -10.12 10.94 6.34
CA HIS A 353 -10.08 11.42 7.71
C HIS A 353 -8.85 10.88 8.45
N VAL A 354 -8.65 9.56 8.46
CA VAL A 354 -7.50 8.93 9.12
C VAL A 354 -6.19 9.40 8.49
N ALA A 355 -6.11 9.50 7.16
CA ALA A 355 -4.94 10.04 6.45
C ALA A 355 -4.62 11.48 6.88
N SER A 356 -5.65 12.32 7.07
CA SER A 356 -5.50 13.70 7.54
C SER A 356 -4.99 13.76 8.98
N ARG A 357 -5.55 12.95 9.88
CA ARG A 357 -5.11 12.85 11.28
C ARG A 357 -3.66 12.38 11.39
N MET A 358 -3.28 11.37 10.62
CA MET A 358 -1.90 10.87 10.55
C MET A 358 -0.93 11.90 9.97
N SER A 359 -1.35 12.65 8.95
CA SER A 359 -0.54 13.74 8.37
C SER A 359 -0.31 14.86 9.40
N ALA A 360 -1.38 15.28 10.10
CA ALA A 360 -1.26 16.28 11.17
C ALA A 360 -0.35 15.81 12.30
N TRP A 361 -0.45 14.54 12.72
CA TRP A 361 0.43 13.98 13.74
C TRP A 361 1.90 13.93 13.30
N CYS A 362 2.16 13.71 12.01
CA CYS A 362 3.51 13.70 11.44
C CYS A 362 4.14 15.10 11.32
N GLU A 363 3.34 16.15 11.21
CA GLU A 363 3.77 17.53 10.90
C GLU A 363 3.79 18.46 12.13
N ASN A 364 3.11 18.07 13.22
CA ASN A 364 3.19 18.70 14.54
C ASN A 364 4.49 18.36 15.25
#